data_AF-A0A2I1N9K1-F1
#
_entry.id   AF-A0A2I1N9K1-F1
#
_cell.length_a   1.000
_cell.length_b   1.000
_cell.length_c   1.000
_cell.angle_alpha   90.00
_cell.angle_beta   90.00
_cell.angle_gamma   90.00
#
_symmetry.space_group_name_H-M   'P 1'
#
loop_
_entity.id
_entity.type
_entity.pdbx_description
1 polymer ?
#
loop_
_entity_poly.entity_id
_entity_poly.type
_entity_poly.pdbx_seq_one_letter_code
_entity_poly.pdbx_strand_id
1 'polypeptide(L)'
;MSKTISLKLEDDLFLDIKKISEIFNISCSEFVRNAIKREIDTKKSDFMVRMSNVEYCDEKEEEELVELLNGLTDDDLKIVKKEIVKL
;
A
#
# COMPACT_ATOMS: atom_id res chain seq x y z
N MET A 1 -10.19 0.31 -21.97
CA MET A 1 -9.13 0.79 -22.88
C MET A 1 -7.77 0.43 -22.31
N SER A 2 -6.86 -0.10 -23.12
CA SER A 2 -5.45 -0.30 -22.75
C SER A 2 -4.60 0.89 -23.18
N LYS A 3 -3.62 1.28 -22.36
CA LYS A 3 -2.61 2.29 -22.68
C LYS A 3 -1.23 1.61 -22.76
N THR A 4 -0.35 2.10 -23.62
CA THR A 4 1.02 1.62 -23.76
C THR A 4 1.97 2.52 -22.99
N ILE A 5 2.98 1.92 -22.35
CA ILE A 5 4.07 2.62 -21.65
C ILE A 5 5.39 2.16 -22.28
N SER A 6 6.29 3.09 -22.56
CA SER A 6 7.68 2.77 -22.90
C SER A 6 8.53 2.87 -21.64
N LEU A 7 9.29 1.82 -21.34
CA LEU A 7 10.12 1.72 -20.15
C LEU A 7 11.56 1.48 -20.58
N LYS A 8 12.48 2.33 -20.13
CA LYS A 8 13.93 2.06 -20.21
C LYS A 8 14.34 1.22 -19.01
N LEU A 9 15.09 0.17 -19.28
CA LEU A 9 15.65 -0.75 -18.29
C LEU A 9 17.17 -0.76 -18.46
N GLU A 10 17.89 -1.01 -17.37
CA GLU A 10 19.31 -1.36 -17.44
C GLU A 10 19.46 -2.69 -18.19
N ASP A 11 20.56 -2.84 -18.92
CA ASP A 11 20.78 -4.00 -19.80
C ASP A 11 20.76 -5.32 -19.01
N ASP A 12 21.42 -5.35 -17.84
CA ASP A 12 21.48 -6.54 -16.99
C ASP A 12 20.09 -6.97 -16.51
N LEU A 13 19.27 -6.00 -16.07
CA LEU A 13 17.90 -6.26 -15.62
C LEU A 13 17.04 -6.80 -16.77
N PHE A 14 17.18 -6.25 -17.97
CA PHE A 14 16.45 -6.73 -19.14
C PHE A 14 16.86 -8.16 -19.52
N LEU A 15 18.16 -8.48 -19.46
CA LEU A 15 18.67 -9.81 -19.73
C LEU A 15 18.12 -10.85 -18.74
N ASP A 16 18.03 -10.50 -17.46
CA ASP A 16 17.47 -11.40 -16.45
C ASP A 16 15.96 -11.60 -16.62
N ILE A 17 15.22 -10.54 -16.92
CA ILE A 17 13.79 -10.64 -17.28
C ILE A 17 13.63 -11.60 -18.47
N LYS A 18 14.46 -11.47 -19.50
CA LYS A 18 14.40 -12.30 -20.69
C LYS A 18 14.65 -13.77 -20.37
N LYS A 19 15.73 -14.10 -19.66
CA LYS A 19 16.06 -15.48 -19.25
C LYS A 19 14.93 -16.11 -18.46
N ILE A 20 14.39 -15.39 -17.47
CA ILE A 20 13.29 -15.89 -16.63
C ILE A 20 12.03 -16.09 -17.48
N SER A 21 11.70 -15.12 -18.33
CA SER A 21 10.53 -15.21 -19.21
C SER A 21 10.61 -16.44 -20.14
N GLU A 22 11.79 -16.75 -20.66
CA GLU A 22 12.05 -17.96 -21.46
C GLU A 22 11.85 -19.25 -20.64
N ILE A 23 12.37 -19.31 -19.41
CA ILE A 23 12.21 -20.48 -18.51
C ILE A 23 10.72 -20.76 -18.21
N PHE A 24 9.95 -19.70 -17.95
CA PHE A 24 8.53 -19.81 -17.60
C PHE A 24 7.60 -19.81 -18.83
N ASN A 25 8.16 -19.75 -20.06
CA ASN A 25 7.42 -19.67 -21.32
C ASN A 25 6.35 -18.56 -21.34
N ILE A 26 6.72 -17.38 -20.85
CA ILE A 26 5.89 -16.16 -20.87
C ILE A 26 6.59 -15.04 -21.62
N SER A 27 5.86 -14.02 -22.04
CA SER A 27 6.49 -12.83 -22.64
C SER A 27 7.14 -11.93 -21.58
N CYS A 28 8.21 -11.22 -21.92
CA CYS A 28 8.79 -10.20 -21.04
C CYS A 28 7.74 -9.15 -20.59
N SER A 29 6.82 -8.81 -21.49
CA SER A 29 5.73 -7.86 -21.20
C SER A 29 4.77 -8.38 -20.14
N GLU A 30 4.53 -9.69 -20.12
CA GLU A 30 3.67 -10.35 -19.14
C GLU A 30 4.38 -10.48 -17.80
N PHE A 31 5.66 -10.83 -17.79
CA PHE A 31 6.49 -10.82 -16.59
C PHE A 31 6.46 -9.44 -15.91
N VAL A 32 6.75 -8.37 -16.67
CA VAL A 32 6.74 -6.99 -16.17
C VAL A 32 5.34 -6.59 -15.67
N ARG A 33 4.27 -6.92 -16.40
CA ARG A 33 2.90 -6.63 -15.98
C ARG A 33 2.54 -7.31 -14.66
N ASN A 34 2.95 -8.57 -14.48
CA ASN A 34 2.68 -9.32 -13.25
C ASN A 34 3.47 -8.75 -12.06
N ALA A 35 4.73 -8.37 -12.27
CA ALA A 35 5.53 -7.69 -11.25
C ALA A 35 4.90 -6.35 -10.82
N ILE A 36 4.49 -5.51 -11.77
CA ILE A 36 3.83 -4.23 -11.48
C ILE A 36 2.52 -4.44 -10.70
N LYS A 37 1.70 -5.43 -11.07
CA LYS A 37 0.47 -5.75 -10.32
C LYS A 37 0.77 -6.11 -8.86
N ARG A 38 1.75 -6.99 -8.64
CA ARG A 38 2.17 -7.38 -7.29
C ARG A 38 2.64 -6.18 -6.46
N GLU A 39 3.42 -5.28 -7.06
CA GLU A 39 3.90 -4.09 -6.38
C GLU A 39 2.75 -3.13 -6.04
N ILE A 40 1.81 -2.92 -6.97
CA ILE A 40 0.61 -2.10 -6.73
C ILE A 40 -0.22 -2.68 -5.58
N ASP A 41 -0.48 -3.99 -5.58
CA ASP A 41 -1.28 -4.63 -4.53
C ASP A 41 -0.58 -4.52 -3.17
N THR A 42 0.74 -4.68 -3.14
CA THR A 42 1.55 -4.48 -1.94
C THR A 42 1.45 -3.04 -1.44
N LYS A 43 1.61 -2.05 -2.33
CA LYS A 43 1.55 -0.64 -1.95
C LYS A 43 0.14 -0.17 -1.58
N LYS A 44 -0.90 -0.68 -2.22
CA LYS A 44 -2.30 -0.41 -1.82
C LYS A 44 -2.65 -0.98 -0.46
N SER A 45 -1.97 -2.05 -0.04
CA SER A 45 -2.13 -2.59 1.31
C SER A 45 -1.43 -1.75 2.39
N ASP A 46 -0.53 -0.85 2.00
CA ASP A 46 0.17 0.06 2.91
C ASP A 46 -0.81 1.03 3.58
N PHE A 47 -0.64 1.25 4.89
CA PHE A 47 -1.48 2.17 5.65
C PHE A 47 -1.43 3.60 5.08
N MET A 48 -0.26 4.07 4.65
CA MET A 48 -0.11 5.43 4.12
C MET A 48 -0.91 5.64 2.84
N VAL A 49 -0.94 4.64 1.95
CA VAL A 49 -1.68 4.70 0.68
C VAL A 49 -3.17 4.51 0.90
N ARG A 50 -3.57 3.73 1.90
CA ARG A 50 -4.99 3.65 2.29
C ARG A 50 -5.46 4.98 2.83
N MET A 51 -4.73 5.57 3.78
CA MET A 51 -5.08 6.86 4.39
C MET A 51 -5.13 8.00 3.38
N SER A 52 -4.26 7.99 2.36
CA SER A 52 -4.26 9.03 1.31
C SER A 52 -5.50 9.00 0.40
N ASN A 53 -6.25 7.89 0.40
CA ASN A 53 -7.45 7.71 -0.42
C ASN A 53 -8.74 7.70 0.41
N VAL A 54 -8.68 7.90 1.72
CA VAL A 54 -9.87 8.10 2.55
C VAL A 54 -10.25 9.57 2.44
N GLU A 55 -11.52 9.85 2.16
CA GLU A 55 -12.04 11.21 2.21
C GLU A 55 -11.94 11.73 3.65
N TYR A 56 -11.74 13.04 3.81
CA TYR A 56 -11.87 13.65 5.14
C TYR A 56 -13.29 13.39 5.67
N CYS A 57 -13.42 13.30 6.99
CA CYS A 57 -14.71 13.19 7.64
C CYS A 57 -15.64 14.31 7.15
N ASP A 58 -16.89 13.97 6.86
CA ASP A 58 -17.91 14.99 6.68
C ASP A 58 -18.25 15.66 8.03
N GLU A 59 -18.97 16.78 8.00
CA GLU A 59 -19.27 17.56 9.21
C GLU A 59 -19.99 16.72 10.28
N LYS A 60 -20.80 15.73 9.86
CA LYS A 60 -21.56 14.89 10.78
C LYS A 60 -20.67 13.81 11.39
N GLU A 61 -19.82 13.18 10.58
CA GLU A 61 -18.82 12.23 11.07
C GLU A 61 -17.83 12.91 12.04
N GLU A 62 -17.44 14.16 11.76
CA GLU A 62 -16.60 14.94 12.65
C GLU A 62 -17.29 15.23 13.99
N GLU A 63 -18.54 15.69 13.98
CA GLU A 63 -19.32 15.93 15.20
C GLU A 63 -19.47 14.66 16.04
N GLU A 64 -19.82 13.52 15.43
CA GLU A 64 -19.94 12.23 16.13
C GLU A 64 -18.61 11.80 16.78
N LEU A 65 -17.48 12.00 16.08
CA LEU A 65 -16.14 11.70 16.61
C LEU A 65 -15.76 12.64 17.77
N VAL A 66 -16.04 13.93 17.65
CA VAL A 66 -15.75 14.92 18.69
C VAL A 66 -16.60 14.66 19.94
N GLU A 67 -17.88 14.32 19.79
CA GLU A 67 -18.75 13.94 20.91
C GLU A 67 -18.21 12.70 21.63
N LEU A 68 -17.79 11.67 20.88
CA LEU A 68 -17.20 10.47 21.46
C LEU A 68 -15.93 10.80 22.25
N LEU A 69 -15.03 11.61 21.68
CA LEU A 69 -13.78 12.01 22.34
C LEU A 69 -14.03 12.80 23.62
N ASN A 70 -15.00 13.73 23.59
CA ASN A 70 -15.38 14.50 24.77
C ASN A 70 -16.07 13.66 25.85
N GLY A 71 -16.63 12.50 25.48
CA GLY A 71 -17.25 11.55 26.40
C GLY A 71 -16.28 10.60 27.11
N LEU A 72 -14.99 10.59 26.72
CA LEU A 72 -13.98 9.73 27.35
C LEU A 72 -13.67 10.20 28.78
N THR A 73 -13.59 9.26 29.71
CA THR A 73 -13.25 9.52 31.10
C THR A 73 -11.77 9.21 31.38
N ASP A 74 -11.26 9.71 32.51
CA ASP A 74 -9.88 9.40 32.95
C ASP A 74 -9.64 7.89 33.11
N ASP A 75 -10.68 7.12 33.46
CA ASP A 75 -10.60 5.67 33.56
C ASP A 75 -10.44 5.01 32.17
N ASP A 76 -11.07 5.55 31.13
CA ASP A 76 -10.94 5.07 29.74
C ASP A 76 -9.54 5.36 29.16
N LEU A 77 -8.89 6.42 29.65
CA LEU A 77 -7.54 6.85 29.23
C LEU A 77 -6.42 6.17 30.03
N LYS A 78 -6.76 5.27 30.96
CA LYS A 78 -5.79 4.61 31.82
C LYS A 78 -4.91 3.64 31.03
N ILE A 79 -3.59 3.83 31.13
CA ILE A 79 -2.61 2.95 30.50
C ILE A 79 -2.68 1.56 31.15
N VAL A 80 -3.26 0.58 30.43
CA VAL A 80 -3.39 -0.81 30.90
C VAL A 80 -2.14 -1.65 30.66
N LYS A 81 -1.31 -1.29 29.68
CA LYS A 81 -0.09 -2.04 29.34
C LYS A 81 0.94 -1.12 28.68
N LYS A 82 2.21 -1.30 29.03
CA LYS A 82 3.36 -0.63 28.40
C LYS A 82 4.40 -1.67 28.03
N GLU A 83 4.77 -1.72 26.75
CA GLU A 83 5.88 -2.56 26.27
C GLU A 83 7.00 -1.68 25.72
N ILE A 84 8.24 -2.01 26.08
CA ILE A 84 9.44 -1.34 25.57
C ILE A 84 10.13 -2.34 24.64
N VAL A 85 10.10 -2.07 23.35
CA VAL A 85 10.80 -2.88 22.34
C VAL A 85 12.23 -2.36 22.25
N LYS A 86 13.21 -3.19 22.61
CA LYS A 86 14.63 -2.88 22.36
C LYS A 86 14.97 -3.23 20.92
N LEU A 87 15.53 -2.25 20.21
CA LEU A 87 16.08 -2.38 18.85
C LEU A 87 17.36 -3.21 18.86
#